data_AF-A0A920TE43-F1
#
_entry.id   AF-A0A920TE43-F1
#
_cell.length_a   1.000
_cell.length_b   1.000
_cell.length_c   1.000
_cell.angle_alpha   90.00
_cell.angle_beta   90.00
_cell.angle_gamma   90.00
#
_symmetry.space_group_name_H-M   'P 1'
#
loop_
_entity.id
_entity.type
_entity.pdbx_description
1 polymer ?
#
loop_
_entity_poly.entity_id
_entity_poly.type
_entity_poly.pdbx_seq_one_letter_code
_entity_poly.pdbx_strand_id
1 'polypeptide(L)'
;MSETESVITQEMRDAIGVESDPVINEIEKGAIIKFAQAIGDTNPIYNDEEIARQTKYGGLIAPPTFLRSMKVGAPKVEYKNPYTANVMGEASGSILNR
;
A
#
# COMPACT_ATOMS: atom_id res chain seq x y z
N MET A 1 19.22 -22.51 -31.42
CA MET A 1 18.77 -21.48 -30.45
C MET A 1 17.52 -22.04 -29.81
N SER A 2 17.54 -22.39 -28.52
CA SER A 2 16.34 -22.88 -27.85
C SER A 2 15.40 -21.70 -27.57
N GLU A 3 14.15 -21.79 -27.99
CA GLU A 3 13.14 -20.82 -27.60
C GLU A 3 12.95 -20.91 -26.07
N THR A 4 13.10 -19.79 -25.38
CA THR A 4 12.82 -19.71 -23.95
C THR A 4 11.31 -19.70 -23.78
N GLU A 5 10.73 -20.78 -23.27
CA GLU A 5 9.31 -20.81 -22.92
C GLU A 5 8.99 -19.70 -21.90
N SER A 6 7.88 -19.00 -22.12
CA SER A 6 7.44 -17.93 -21.22
C SER A 6 6.96 -18.50 -19.90
N VAL A 7 7.41 -17.90 -18.79
CA VAL A 7 6.91 -18.22 -17.45
C VAL A 7 5.49 -17.68 -17.18
N ILE A 8 4.94 -16.88 -18.10
CA ILE A 8 3.60 -16.29 -17.96
C ILE A 8 2.56 -17.27 -18.50
N THR A 9 1.75 -17.83 -17.60
CA THR A 9 0.69 -18.80 -17.93
C THR A 9 -0.58 -18.12 -18.46
N GLN A 10 -1.55 -18.91 -18.94
CA GLN A 10 -2.82 -18.36 -19.41
C GLN A 10 -3.66 -17.84 -18.25
N GLU A 11 -3.64 -18.51 -17.09
CA GLU A 11 -4.33 -18.06 -15.88
C GLU A 11 -3.81 -16.70 -15.40
N MET A 12 -2.50 -16.44 -15.55
CA MET A 12 -1.91 -15.13 -15.26
C MET A 12 -2.39 -14.04 -16.24
N ARG A 13 -2.61 -14.39 -17.52
CA ARG A 13 -3.17 -13.48 -18.52
C ARG A 13 -4.63 -13.17 -18.24
N ASP A 14 -5.40 -14.17 -17.85
CA ASP A 14 -6.83 -14.03 -17.54
C ASP A 14 -7.08 -13.17 -16.28
N ALA A 15 -6.07 -13.04 -15.41
CA ALA A 15 -6.12 -12.15 -14.25
C ALA A 15 -5.91 -10.66 -14.59
N ILE A 16 -5.46 -10.32 -15.81
CA ILE A 16 -5.21 -8.93 -16.21
C ILE A 16 -6.54 -8.18 -16.34
N GLY A 17 -6.62 -7.00 -15.71
CA GLY A 17 -7.81 -6.15 -15.75
C GLY A 17 -8.94 -6.60 -14.81
N VAL A 18 -8.71 -7.61 -13.98
CA VAL A 18 -9.69 -8.05 -12.98
C VAL A 18 -9.57 -7.19 -11.72
N GLU A 19 -10.63 -6.44 -11.42
CA GLU A 19 -10.70 -5.58 -10.23
C GLU A 19 -11.21 -6.34 -8.99
N SER A 20 -10.52 -6.16 -7.86
CA SER A 20 -10.98 -6.67 -6.56
C SER A 20 -12.17 -5.89 -6.02
N ASP A 21 -12.84 -6.44 -5.01
CA ASP A 21 -13.91 -5.71 -4.33
C ASP A 21 -13.35 -4.58 -3.47
N PRO A 22 -14.06 -3.45 -3.34
CA PRO A 22 -13.59 -2.33 -2.52
C PRO A 22 -13.49 -2.73 -1.04
N VAL A 23 -12.47 -2.19 -0.37
CA VAL A 23 -12.25 -2.41 1.07
C VAL A 23 -12.21 -1.08 1.79
N ILE A 24 -12.92 -1.00 2.92
CA ILE A 24 -12.86 0.13 3.83
C ILE A 24 -11.75 -0.14 4.86
N ASN A 25 -10.80 0.79 4.97
CA ASN A 25 -9.76 0.77 5.99
C ASN A 25 -10.04 1.92 6.98
N GLU A 26 -10.39 1.58 8.22
CA GLU A 26 -10.52 2.56 9.30
C GLU A 26 -9.15 2.88 9.87
N ILE A 27 -8.78 4.16 9.89
CA ILE A 27 -7.45 4.61 10.30
C ILE A 27 -7.53 5.28 11.66
N GLU A 28 -6.82 4.71 12.62
CA GLU A 28 -6.66 5.30 13.95
C GLU A 28 -5.35 6.10 14.05
N LYS A 29 -5.35 7.14 14.89
CA LYS A 29 -4.14 7.93 15.20
C LYS A 29 -2.96 7.07 15.65
N GLY A 30 -3.24 6.04 16.47
CA GLY A 30 -2.21 5.12 16.93
C GLY A 30 -1.58 4.31 15.79
N ALA A 31 -2.31 4.00 14.73
CA ALA A 31 -1.76 3.31 13.56
C ALA A 31 -0.79 4.22 12.79
N ILE A 32 -1.14 5.50 12.63
CA ILE A 32 -0.30 6.52 12.01
C ILE A 32 1.05 6.64 12.74
N ILE A 33 1.01 6.80 14.06
CA ILE A 33 2.22 6.93 14.90
C ILE A 33 3.06 5.65 14.81
N LYS A 34 2.43 4.48 14.96
CA LYS A 34 3.13 3.18 14.86
C LYS A 34 3.83 3.00 13.52
N PHE A 35 3.18 3.41 12.43
CA PHE A 35 3.79 3.34 11.10
C PHE A 35 4.98 4.30 10.97
N ALA A 36 4.82 5.56 11.37
CA ALA A 36 5.90 6.56 11.33
C ALA A 36 7.13 6.06 12.11
N GLN A 37 6.91 5.53 13.31
CA GLN A 37 7.97 4.93 14.12
C GLN A 37 8.60 3.70 13.46
N ALA A 38 7.79 2.81 12.87
CA ALA A 38 8.27 1.59 12.23
C ALA A 38 9.16 1.86 11.02
N ILE A 39 8.89 2.92 10.25
CA ILE A 39 9.73 3.35 9.12
C ILE A 39 10.87 4.29 9.55
N GLY A 40 10.97 4.64 10.83
CA GLY A 40 11.97 5.54 11.37
C GLY A 40 11.75 7.03 11.03
N ASP A 41 10.54 7.43 10.66
CA ASP A 41 10.20 8.83 10.40
C ASP A 41 9.96 9.56 11.72
N THR A 42 10.90 10.42 12.10
CA THR A 42 10.88 11.18 13.36
C THR A 42 10.12 12.50 13.25
N ASN A 43 9.47 12.78 12.12
CA ASN A 43 8.74 14.03 11.94
C ASN A 43 7.60 14.15 12.97
N PRO A 44 7.60 15.19 13.82
CA PRO A 44 6.62 15.31 14.91
C PRO A 44 5.18 15.43 14.42
N ILE A 45 4.94 15.88 13.18
CA ILE A 45 3.57 15.99 12.64
C ILE A 45 2.86 14.64 12.48
N TYR A 46 3.60 13.53 12.50
CA TYR A 46 3.10 12.16 12.43
C TYR A 46 3.16 11.42 13.77
N ASN A 47 3.89 11.97 14.75
CA ASN A 47 4.26 11.28 15.98
C ASN A 47 3.70 11.94 17.24
N ASP A 48 3.50 13.26 17.22
CA ASP A 48 3.07 14.07 18.35
C ASP A 48 1.78 14.80 18.01
N GLU A 49 0.70 14.43 18.71
CA GLU A 49 -0.62 14.99 18.45
C GLU A 49 -0.71 16.48 18.82
N GLU A 50 -0.03 16.93 19.87
CA GLU A 50 -0.07 18.32 20.31
C GLU A 50 0.64 19.21 19.29
N ILE A 51 1.81 18.80 18.82
CA ILE A 51 2.53 19.51 17.75
C ILE A 51 1.71 19.47 16.45
N ALA A 52 1.14 18.33 16.09
CA ALA A 52 0.36 18.20 14.87
C ALA A 52 -0.90 19.10 14.85
N ARG A 53 -1.56 19.29 16.00
CA ARG A 53 -2.69 20.22 16.17
C ARG A 53 -2.33 21.68 15.94
N GLN A 54 -1.10 22.08 16.25
CA GLN A 54 -0.61 23.45 16.05
C GLN A 54 -0.27 23.73 14.58
N THR A 55 -0.21 22.70 13.73
CA THR A 55 -0.01 22.87 12.30
C THR A 55 -1.31 23.24 11.59
N LYS A 56 -1.20 23.65 10.31
CA LYS A 56 -2.35 23.90 9.43
C LYS A 56 -3.30 22.70 9.26
N TYR A 57 -2.87 21.49 9.64
CA TYR A 57 -3.67 20.28 9.49
C TYR A 57 -4.58 19.99 10.69
N GLY A 58 -4.39 20.68 11.82
CA GLY A 58 -5.29 20.57 12.98
C GLY A 58 -5.24 19.24 13.73
N GLY A 59 -4.27 18.37 13.43
CA GLY A 59 -4.08 17.07 14.07
C GLY A 59 -3.09 16.20 13.31
N LEU A 60 -2.94 14.95 13.78
CA LEU A 60 -2.08 13.96 13.13
C LEU A 60 -2.55 13.69 11.70
N ILE A 61 -1.62 13.74 10.77
CA ILE A 61 -1.82 13.32 9.37
C ILE A 61 -1.09 12.01 9.12
N ALA A 62 -1.57 11.21 8.18
CA ALA A 62 -0.86 10.00 7.78
C ALA A 62 0.39 10.37 6.95
N PRO A 63 1.56 9.73 7.18
CA PRO A 63 2.69 9.84 6.28
C PRO A 63 2.29 9.52 4.83
N PRO A 64 2.88 10.17 3.81
CA PRO A 64 2.51 9.92 2.40
C PRO A 64 2.58 8.46 1.97
N THR A 65 3.45 7.67 2.60
CA THR A 65 3.64 6.24 2.32
C THR A 65 2.76 5.32 3.16
N PHE A 66 1.93 5.85 4.06
CA PHE A 66 1.09 5.07 4.98
C PHE A 66 0.10 4.15 4.24
N LEU A 67 -0.34 4.54 3.04
CA LEU A 67 -1.18 3.71 2.17
C LEU A 67 -0.58 2.33 1.89
N ARG A 68 0.75 2.19 2.03
CA ARG A 68 1.44 0.91 1.85
C ARG A 68 1.03 -0.16 2.87
N SER A 69 0.57 0.26 4.04
CA SER A 69 0.13 -0.65 5.11
C SER A 69 -1.36 -0.98 5.04
N MET A 70 -2.09 -0.46 4.04
CA MET A 70 -3.52 -0.69 3.90
C MET A 70 -3.81 -2.07 3.32
N LYS A 71 -4.96 -2.62 3.70
CA LYS A 71 -5.48 -3.82 3.06
C LYS A 71 -6.05 -3.45 1.69
N VAL A 72 -5.65 -4.21 0.69
CA VAL A 72 -6.28 -4.21 -0.64
C VAL A 72 -7.31 -5.32 -0.71
N GLY A 73 -8.29 -5.18 -1.61
CA GLY A 73 -9.27 -6.22 -1.88
C GLY A 73 -8.61 -7.52 -2.32
N ALA A 74 -9.19 -8.65 -1.91
CA ALA A 74 -8.68 -9.96 -2.29
C ALA A 74 -8.74 -10.13 -3.83
N PRO A 75 -7.73 -10.77 -4.44
CA PRO A 75 -7.78 -11.11 -5.87
C PRO A 75 -9.00 -12.00 -6.15
N LYS A 76 -9.70 -11.74 -7.26
CA LYS A 76 -10.80 -12.60 -7.73
C LYS A 76 -10.34 -13.80 -8.54
N VAL A 77 -9.07 -13.80 -8.96
CA VAL A 77 -8.45 -14.89 -9.71
C VAL A 77 -7.26 -15.38 -8.92
N GLU A 78 -7.17 -16.70 -8.76
CA GLU A 78 -6.01 -17.37 -8.18
C GLU A 78 -5.12 -17.92 -9.28
N TYR A 79 -3.82 -17.68 -9.17
CA TYR A 79 -2.81 -18.31 -10.01
C TYR A 79 -1.56 -18.61 -9.18
N LYS A 80 -0.78 -19.58 -9.63
CA LYS A 80 0.48 -19.95 -8.96
C LYS A 80 1.56 -18.93 -9.31
N ASN A 81 2.02 -18.16 -8.33
CA ASN A 81 3.18 -17.29 -8.53
C ASN A 81 4.44 -18.15 -8.76
N PRO A 82 5.15 -18.02 -9.90
CA PRO A 82 6.37 -18.77 -10.16
C PRO A 82 7.55 -18.33 -9.27
N TYR A 83 7.44 -17.20 -8.57
CA TYR A 83 8.46 -16.66 -7.68
C TYR A 83 8.05 -16.78 -6.22
N THR A 84 9.00 -17.13 -5.37
CA THR A 84 8.81 -17.22 -3.91
C THR A 84 9.07 -15.89 -3.19
N ALA A 85 9.82 -14.99 -3.82
CA ALA A 85 10.12 -13.68 -3.28
C ALA A 85 9.08 -12.66 -3.74
N ASN A 86 8.51 -11.93 -2.78
CA ASN A 86 7.69 -10.76 -3.07
C ASN A 86 8.59 -9.53 -3.19
N VAL A 87 8.94 -9.20 -4.43
CA VAL A 87 9.67 -7.97 -4.75
C VAL A 87 8.69 -6.93 -5.28
N MET A 88 8.78 -5.74 -4.73
CA MET A 88 8.16 -4.56 -5.29
C MET A 88 9.00 -4.07 -6.46
N GLY A 89 8.41 -3.98 -7.64
CA GLY A 89 9.01 -3.26 -8.76
C GLY A 89 8.91 -1.76 -8.50
N GLU A 90 7.85 -1.13 -9.00
CA GLU A 90 7.54 0.28 -8.79
C GLU A 90 6.23 0.45 -8.03
N ALA A 91 6.09 1.58 -7.32
CA ALA A 91 4.87 1.97 -6.65
C ALA A 91 4.50 3.39 -7.08
N SER A 92 3.30 3.55 -7.64
CA SER A 92 2.71 4.85 -7.95
C SER A 92 1.30 4.89 -7.35
N GLY A 93 0.97 5.97 -6.65
CA GLY A 93 -0.33 6.17 -6.03
C GLY A 93 -0.74 7.63 -6.16
N SER A 94 -1.98 7.88 -6.54
CA SER A 94 -2.55 9.24 -6.60
C SER A 94 -3.48 9.46 -5.42
N ILE A 95 -3.29 10.58 -4.71
CA ILE A 95 -4.17 11.00 -3.61
C ILE A 95 -5.11 12.04 -4.19
N LEU A 96 -6.39 11.66 -4.36
CA LEU A 96 -7.45 12.62 -4.63
C LEU A 96 -7.92 13.20 -3.29
N ASN A 97 -7.46 14.41 -2.98
CA ASN A 97 -8.08 15.20 -1.91
C ASN A 97 -9.49 15.58 -2.38
N ARG A 98 -10.52 15.14 -1.64
CA ARG A 98 -11.87 15.69 -1.76
C ARG A 98 -11.99 16.96 -0.92
#